data_AF-A0AAN8J3L6-F1
#
_entry.id   AF-A0AAN8J3L6-F1
#
_cell.length_a   1.000
_cell.length_b   1.000
_cell.length_c   1.000
_cell.angle_alpha   90.00
_cell.angle_beta   90.00
_cell.angle_gamma   90.00
#
_symmetry.space_group_name_H-M   'P 1'
#
loop_
_entity.id
_entity.type
_entity.pdbx_description
1 polymer ?
#
loop_
_entity_poly.entity_id
_entity_poly.type
_entity_poly.pdbx_seq_one_letter_code
_entity_poly.pdbx_strand_id
1 'polypeptide(L)' 'MLFQVLLALLLLSALTTEGARPRPWDDVCKDRSRNCKNKLKWCTSEDKGRVYQMKVNCRKSCNFCDEPKIE' A
#
# COMPACT_ATOMS: atom_id res chain seq x y z
N MET A 1 -38.75 -14.43 2.26
CA MET A 1 -38.10 -13.25 1.64
C MET A 1 -37.15 -12.56 2.62
N LEU A 2 -37.62 -12.03 3.75
CA LEU A 2 -36.76 -11.30 4.73
C LEU A 2 -35.61 -12.15 5.30
N PHE A 3 -35.88 -13.42 5.63
CA PHE A 3 -34.86 -14.34 6.17
C PHE A 3 -33.71 -14.59 5.19
N GLN A 4 -34.00 -14.68 3.89
CA GLN A 4 -33.01 -14.86 2.83
C GLN A 4 -32.14 -13.61 2.67
N VAL A 5 -32.73 -12.42 2.82
CA VAL A 5 -32.01 -11.14 2.76
C VAL A 5 -31.06 -10.97 3.95
N LEU A 6 -31.51 -11.34 5.16
CA LEU A 6 -30.67 -11.32 6.37
C LEU A 6 -29.49 -12.30 6.27
N LEU A 7 -29.71 -13.49 5.71
CA LEU A 7 -28.65 -14.46 5.47
C LEU A 7 -27.60 -13.92 4.48
N ALA A 8 -28.04 -13.29 3.40
CA ALA A 8 -27.15 -12.71 2.40
C ALA A 8 -26.28 -11.57 2.97
N LEU A 9 -26.87 -10.70 3.81
CA LEU A 9 -26.15 -9.61 4.48
C LEU A 9 -25.08 -10.11 5.46
N LEU A 10 -25.36 -11.19 6.21
CA LEU A 10 -24.40 -11.80 7.12
C LEU A 10 -23.25 -12.50 6.38
N LEU A 11 -23.50 -13.08 5.20
CA LEU A 11 -22.46 -13.67 4.36
C LEU A 11 -21.57 -12.60 3.71
N LEU A 12 -22.14 -11.45 3.33
CA LEU A 12 -21.39 -10.31 2.79
C LEU A 12 -20.45 -9.68 3.84
N SER A 13 -20.87 -9.57 5.10
CA SER A 13 -20.01 -9.04 6.17
C SER A 13 -18.88 -10.00 6.56
N ALA A 14 -19.05 -11.31 6.36
CA ALA A 14 -18.00 -12.31 6.57
C ALA A 14 -16.92 -12.29 5.48
N LEU A 15 -17.24 -11.79 4.28
CA LEU A 15 -16.32 -11.80 3.13
C LEU A 15 -15.37 -10.59 3.05
N THR A 16 -15.50 -9.59 3.90
CA THR A 16 -14.75 -8.32 3.75
C THR A 16 -13.59 -8.11 4.71
N THR A 17 -13.16 -9.13 5.46
CA THR A 17 -12.03 -9.00 6.40
C THR A 17 -10.82 -9.84 5.99
N GLU A 18 -10.37 -9.67 4.76
CA GLU A 18 -8.99 -9.97 4.40
C GLU A 18 -8.13 -8.73 4.66
N GLY A 19 -7.87 -8.45 5.95
CA GLY A 19 -6.84 -7.49 6.32
C GLY A 19 -5.53 -7.95 5.69
N ALA A 20 -4.99 -7.15 4.76
CA ALA A 20 -3.77 -7.46 4.05
C ALA A 20 -2.65 -7.60 5.08
N ARG A 21 -2.27 -8.85 5.41
CA ARG A 21 -1.20 -9.08 6.38
C ARG A 21 0.04 -8.32 5.91
N PRO A 22 0.58 -7.38 6.70
CA PRO A 22 1.84 -6.75 6.35
C PRO A 22 2.87 -7.86 6.17
N ARG A 23 3.56 -7.87 5.02
CA ARG A 23 4.62 -8.84 4.80
C ARG A 23 5.71 -8.59 5.84
N PRO A 24 6.44 -9.62 6.30
CA PRO A 24 7.52 -9.48 7.29
C PRO A 24 8.60 -8.44 6.92
N TRP A 25 8.65 -8.00 5.67
CA TRP A 25 9.58 -7.01 5.14
C TRP A 25 9.04 -5.58 5.14
N ASP A 26 7.82 -5.37 5.61
CA ASP A 26 7.19 -4.07 5.60
C ASP A 26 7.71 -3.16 6.71
N ASP A 27 8.24 -3.77 7.79
CA ASP A 27 8.88 -3.08 8.91
C ASP A 27 10.27 -2.54 8.56
N VAL A 28 10.98 -3.17 7.62
CA VAL A 28 12.32 -2.73 7.22
C VAL A 28 12.21 -1.72 6.09
N CYS A 29 12.36 -0.43 6.41
CA CYS A 29 12.47 0.60 5.39
C CYS A 29 13.74 0.39 4.55
N LYS A 30 13.54 0.00 3.29
CA LYS A 30 14.62 -0.22 2.32
C LYS A 30 14.18 0.14 0.91
N ASP A 31 15.16 0.43 0.07
CA ASP A 31 14.95 0.51 -1.37
C ASP A 31 14.87 -0.90 -1.95
N ARG A 32 13.88 -1.12 -2.81
CA ARG A 32 13.68 -2.36 -3.56
C ARG A 32 14.24 -2.24 -4.98
N SER A 33 14.37 -1.02 -5.51
CA SER A 33 14.96 -0.77 -6.83
C SER A 33 16.41 -0.33 -6.71
N ARG A 34 17.25 -0.80 -7.64
CA ARG A 34 18.65 -0.33 -7.80
C ARG A 34 18.74 1.07 -8.42
N ASN A 35 17.67 1.55 -9.05
CA ASN A 35 17.66 2.78 -9.84
C ASN A 35 17.10 4.00 -9.09
N CYS A 36 16.95 3.92 -7.77
CA CYS A 36 16.36 5.01 -6.98
C CYS A 36 17.14 6.33 -7.09
N LYS A 37 18.47 6.26 -7.17
CA LYS A 37 19.35 7.44 -7.36
C LYS A 37 19.02 8.23 -8.63
N ASN A 38 18.62 7.54 -9.71
CA ASN A 38 18.31 8.17 -11.00
C ASN A 38 16.90 8.77 -11.04
N LYS A 39 16.08 8.48 -10.03
CA LYS A 39 14.66 8.83 -9.98
C LYS A 39 14.30 9.69 -8.77
N LEU A 40 15.28 10.28 -8.08
CA LEU A 40 15.02 11.12 -6.89
C LEU A 40 14.05 12.28 -7.17
N LYS A 41 14.07 12.85 -8.38
CA LYS A 41 13.10 13.88 -8.79
C LYS A 41 11.64 13.42 -8.79
N TRP A 42 11.38 12.11 -8.74
CA TRP A 42 10.05 11.53 -8.66
C TRP A 42 9.50 11.50 -7.23
N CYS A 43 10.35 11.70 -6.21
CA CYS A 43 9.90 11.76 -4.82
C CYS A 43 8.91 12.93 -4.59
N THR A 44 9.11 14.06 -5.29
CA THR A 44 8.31 15.29 -5.14
C THR A 44 7.57 15.66 -6.44
N SER A 45 7.31 14.68 -7.30
CA SER A 45 6.64 14.91 -8.58
C SER A 45 5.14 15.12 -8.38
N GLU A 46 4.51 15.99 -9.16
CA GLU A 46 3.04 16.15 -9.16
C GLU A 46 2.32 14.93 -9.78
N ASP A 47 3.01 14.20 -10.65
CA ASP A 47 2.56 12.90 -11.16
C ASP A 47 2.46 11.87 -10.02
N LYS A 48 1.23 11.57 -9.60
CA LYS A 48 0.91 10.61 -8.54
C LYS A 48 1.44 9.21 -8.83
N GLY A 49 1.53 8.80 -10.10
CA GLY A 49 2.08 7.51 -10.50
C GLY A 49 3.57 7.43 -10.23
N ARG A 50 4.31 8.51 -10.49
CA ARG A 50 5.75 8.59 -10.15
C ARG A 50 5.99 8.55 -8.64
N VAL A 51 5.21 9.31 -7.88
CA VAL A 51 5.29 9.30 -6.40
C VAL A 51 4.98 7.90 -5.87
N TYR A 52 3.91 7.26 -6.34
CA TYR A 52 3.55 5.89 -5.96
C TYR A 52 4.68 4.89 -6.24
N GLN A 53 5.28 4.96 -7.43
CA GLN A 53 6.43 4.11 -7.79
C GLN A 53 7.60 4.30 -6.81
N MET A 54 7.84 5.53 -6.35
CA MET A 54 8.86 5.83 -5.35
C MET A 54 8.48 5.32 -3.95
N LYS A 55 7.21 5.45 -3.53
CA LYS A 55 6.70 4.88 -2.27
C LYS A 55 6.81 3.36 -2.19
N VAL A 56 6.71 2.65 -3.32
CA VAL A 56 6.84 1.19 -3.34
C VAL A 56 8.30 0.74 -3.42
N ASN A 57 9.12 1.42 -4.24
CA ASN A 57 10.43 0.91 -4.62
C ASN A 57 11.62 1.64 -3.99
N CYS A 58 11.42 2.87 -3.53
CA CYS A 58 12.51 3.79 -3.18
C CYS A 58 12.21 4.53 -1.87
N ARG A 59 11.56 3.85 -0.91
CA ARG A 59 11.15 4.43 0.37
C ARG A 59 12.30 5.09 1.11
N LYS A 60 13.44 4.41 1.20
CA LYS A 60 14.60 4.93 1.93
C LYS A 60 15.22 6.11 1.19
N SER A 61 15.39 5.98 -0.14
CA SER A 61 15.92 7.05 -0.98
C SER A 61 15.06 8.32 -1.00
N CYS A 62 13.73 8.20 -0.90
CA CYS A 62 12.80 9.32 -0.84
C CYS A 62 12.37 9.73 0.57
N ASN A 63 12.91 9.08 1.60
CA ASN A 63 12.52 9.28 3.00
C ASN A 63 11.01 9.06 3.29
N PHE A 64 10.38 8.11 2.60
CA PHE A 64 9.00 7.65 2.85
C PHE A 64 8.93 6.53 3.88
N CYS A 65 9.87 6.49 4.84
CA CYS A 65 9.92 5.44 5.84
C CYS A 65 8.79 5.56 6.87
N ASP A 66 8.32 6.79 7.12
CA ASP A 66 7.34 7.13 8.15
C ASP A 66 5.93 7.36 7.62
N GLU A 67 5.73 7.18 6.30
CA GLU A 67 4.39 7.32 5.75
C GLU A 67 3.52 6.15 6.19
N PRO A 68 2.34 6.40 6.81
CA PRO A 68 1.40 5.34 7.10
C PRO A 68 1.09 4.64 5.79
N LYS A 69 1.10 3.30 5.82
CA LYS A 69 0.52 2.53 4.72
C LYS A 69 -0.96 2.90 4.69
N ILE A 70 -1.34 3.78 3.78
CA ILE A 70 -2.74 4.07 3.53
C ILE A 70 -3.29 2.78 2.91
N GLU A 71 -4.02 2.02 3.73
CA GLU A 71 -4.85 0.87 3.35
C GLU A 71 -6.05 1.32 2.50
#